data_AF-A0A376TD29-F1
#
_entry.id   AF-A0A376TD29-F1
#
_cell.length_a   1.000
_cell.length_b   1.000
_cell.length_c   1.000
_cell.angle_alpha   90.00
_cell.angle_beta   90.00
_cell.angle_gamma   90.00
#
_symmetry.space_group_name_H-M   'P 1'
#
loop_
_entity.id
_entity.type
_entity.pdbx_description
1 polymer ?
#
loop_
_entity_poly.entity_id
_entity_poly.type
_entity_poly.pdbx_seq_one_letter_code
_entity_poly.pdbx_strand_id
1 'polypeptide(L)' 'MENAKGEAMPIAPGDGYTVWLPVPQDLELNYALLMRNFSGETTRNPHGK' A
#
# COMPACT_ATOMS: atom_id res chain seq x y z
N MET A 1 2.80 -7.53 -1.13
CA MET A 1 1.45 -7.63 -0.55
C MET A 1 1.10 -9.10 -0.46
N GLU A 2 0.25 -9.47 0.48
CA GLU A 2 -0.13 -10.86 0.74
C GLU A 2 -1.64 -10.98 0.88
N ASN A 3 -2.18 -12.17 0.59
CA ASN A 3 -3.57 -12.49 0.84
C ASN A 3 -3.79 -13.05 2.25
N ALA A 4 -5.03 -13.43 2.57
CA ALA A 4 -5.40 -13.96 3.89
C ALA A 4 -4.70 -15.28 4.26
N LYS A 5 -4.11 -15.97 3.27
CA LYS A 5 -3.36 -17.21 3.42
C LYS A 5 -1.84 -16.98 3.51
N GLY A 6 -1.38 -15.72 3.49
CA GLY A 6 0.03 -15.36 3.48
C GLY A 6 0.72 -15.58 2.13
N GLU A 7 -0.05 -15.77 1.05
CA GLU A 7 0.51 -15.96 -0.28
C GLU A 7 0.80 -14.61 -0.92
N ALA A 8 1.99 -14.48 -1.52
CA ALA A 8 2.40 -13.27 -2.20
C ALA A 8 1.44 -12.94 -3.36
N MET A 9 0.96 -11.70 -3.37
CA MET A 9 -0.04 -11.24 -4.31
C MET A 9 0.35 -9.90 -4.93
N PRO A 10 0.40 -9.78 -6.26
CA PRO A 10 0.88 -8.56 -6.92
C PRO A 10 -0.17 -7.45 -6.98
N ILE A 11 -1.47 -7.79 -6.96
CA ILE A 11 -2.59 -6.85 -7.10
C ILE A 11 -3.75 -7.25 -6.18
N ALA A 12 -4.58 -6.31 -5.76
CA ALA A 12 -5.91 -6.63 -5.22
C ALA A 12 -6.91 -6.76 -6.40
N PRO A 13 -7.75 -7.81 -6.49
CA PRO A 13 -8.54 -8.11 -7.68
C PRO A 13 -9.77 -7.21 -7.86
N GLY A 14 -10.18 -6.45 -6.83
CA GLY A 14 -11.36 -5.61 -6.86
C GLY A 14 -11.84 -5.21 -5.47
N ASP A 15 -12.99 -4.54 -5.44
CA ASP A 15 -13.61 -4.05 -4.21
C ASP A 15 -14.01 -5.21 -3.28
N GLY A 16 -13.73 -5.06 -1.98
CA GLY A 16 -13.97 -6.09 -0.98
C GLY A 16 -12.82 -7.09 -0.79
N TYR A 17 -11.73 -6.98 -1.55
CA TYR A 17 -10.55 -7.81 -1.35
C TYR A 17 -9.54 -7.12 -0.43
N THR A 18 -9.29 -7.72 0.73
CA THR A 18 -8.25 -7.27 1.66
C THR A 18 -6.91 -7.90 1.30
N VAL A 19 -5.89 -7.05 1.19
CA VAL A 19 -4.48 -7.45 1.12
C VAL A 19 -3.72 -6.87 2.31
N TRP A 20 -2.69 -7.57 2.74
CA TRP A 20 -1.79 -7.14 3.79
C TRP A 20 -0.47 -6.65 3.17
N LEU A 21 0.08 -5.56 3.69
CA LEU A 21 1.39 -5.05 3.28
C LEU A 21 2.41 -5.43 4.35
N PRO A 22 3.48 -6.19 4.02
CA PRO A 22 4.56 -6.40 4.97
C PRO A 22 5.25 -5.08 5.25
N VAL A 23 5.46 -4.79 6.53
CA VAL A 23 6.20 -3.62 7.00
C VAL A 23 7.34 -4.06 7.91
N PRO A 24 8.44 -3.30 8.01
CA PRO A 24 9.49 -3.58 8.98
C PRO A 24 8.94 -3.63 10.41
N GLN A 25 9.50 -4.50 11.26
CA GLN A 25 9.03 -4.67 12.65
C GLN A 25 9.28 -3.46 13.53
N ASP A 26 10.28 -2.65 13.19
CA ASP A 26 10.68 -1.42 13.86
C ASP A 26 9.94 -0.18 13.35
N LEU A 27 8.98 -0.33 12.44
CA LEU A 27 8.17 0.77 11.94
C LEU A 27 7.09 1.17 12.95
N GLU A 28 7.18 2.39 13.47
CA GLU A 28 6.16 2.97 14.35
C GLU A 28 4.88 3.34 13.58
N LEU A 29 3.85 2.51 13.69
CA LEU A 29 2.60 2.65 12.94
C LEU A 29 1.78 3.89 13.34
N ASN A 30 1.92 4.39 14.56
CA ASN A 30 1.17 5.57 15.02
C ASN A 30 1.51 6.84 14.23
N TYR A 31 2.67 6.88 13.58
CA TYR A 31 3.15 8.03 12.79
C TYR A 31 3.40 7.69 11.32
N ALA A 32 3.08 6.46 10.88
CA ALA A 32 3.35 6.01 9.52
C ALA A 32 2.34 6.61 8.53
N LEU A 33 2.83 7.07 7.36
CA LEU A 33 1.98 7.48 6.25
C LEU A 33 2.00 6.42 5.14
N LEU A 34 0.82 5.91 4.81
CA LEU A 34 0.65 5.07 3.62
C LEU A 34 0.46 5.92 2.37
N MET A 35 1.47 5.91 1.52
CA MET A 35 1.49 6.59 0.23
C MET A 35 1.01 5.63 -0.89
N ARG A 36 0.04 6.04 -1.70
CA ARG A 36 -0.49 5.28 -2.85
C ARG A 36 -0.56 6.13 -4.12
N ASN A 37 -0.61 5.47 -5.28
CA ASN A 37 -0.86 6.09 -6.60
C ASN A 37 0.19 7.12 -7.03
N PHE A 38 1.47 6.80 -6.86
CA PHE A 38 2.57 7.64 -7.35
C PHE A 38 3.10 7.06 -8.68
N SER A 39 2.82 7.74 -9.79
CA SER A 39 3.39 7.58 -11.13
C SER A 39 4.33 8.76 -11.51
N GLY A 40 5.10 9.25 -10.53
CA GLY A 40 6.00 10.40 -10.66
C GLY A 40 5.41 11.71 -10.13
N GLU A 41 4.20 11.67 -9.56
CA GLU A 41 3.56 12.78 -8.87
C GLU A 41 4.11 12.93 -7.44
N THR A 42 3.67 13.97 -6.74
CA THR A 42 4.03 14.18 -5.34
C THR A 42 2.76 14.38 -4.52
N THR A 43 2.85 14.22 -3.20
CA THR A 43 1.73 14.50 -2.28
C THR A 43 1.23 15.95 -2.38
N ARG A 44 2.04 16.86 -2.92
CA ARG A 44 1.69 18.27 -3.18
C ARG A 44 0.93 18.48 -4.51
N ASN A 45 1.06 17.55 -5.45
CA ASN A 45 0.31 17.58 -6.71
C ASN A 45 -0.05 16.15 -7.14
N PRO A 46 -1.06 15.53 -6.51
CA PRO A 46 -1.40 14.12 -6.71
C PRO A 46 -2.05 13.81 -8.08
N HIS A 47 -2.32 14.84 -8.89
CA HIS A 47 -2.81 14.74 -10.27
C HIS A 47 -1.80 15.33 -11.25
N GLY A 48 -0.50 15.22 -10.95
CA GLY A 48 0.58 15.88 -11.69
C GLY A 48 0.82 15.38 -13.13
N LYS A 49 -0.02 14.50 -13.66
CA LYS A 49 -0.11 14.11 -15.07
C LYS A 49 -1.55 13.80 -15.45
#